data_AF-A0A7W8MHR7-F1
#
_entry.id   AF-A0A7W8MHR7-F1
#
_cell.length_a   1.000
_cell.length_b   1.000
_cell.length_c   1.000
_cell.angle_alpha   90.00
_cell.angle_beta   90.00
_cell.angle_gamma   90.00
#
_symmetry.space_group_name_H-M   'P 1'
#
loop_
_entity.id
_entity.type
_entity.pdbx_description
1 polymer ?
#
loop_
_entity_poly.entity_id
_entity_poly.type
_entity_poly.pdbx_seq_one_letter_code
_entity_poly.pdbx_strand_id
1 'polypeptide(L)'
;MEHHRLRKYRGPETWARVREAYIAGESAPSVARRFDVGLSNLRRRAMAEGWTRSRIAEQLDLRPVRGGADPAPVAIAPLAVLETLPEPPWVDPELAIGRALRRVTWLVSEGRAAEARALAKAVEALERMWAGETLRTR
;
A
#
# COMPACT_ATOMS: atom_id res chain seq x y z
N MET A 1 -18.80 37.78 12.55
CA MET A 1 -17.33 37.93 12.42
C MET A 1 -16.90 37.12 11.20
N GLU A 2 -16.71 37.78 10.07
CA GLU A 2 -16.15 37.12 8.89
C GLU A 2 -14.67 36.83 9.16
N HIS A 3 -14.32 35.55 9.22
CA HIS A 3 -12.94 35.12 9.32
C HIS A 3 -12.29 35.31 7.94
N HIS A 4 -11.85 36.52 7.62
CA HIS A 4 -10.94 36.76 6.51
C HIS A 4 -9.63 36.03 6.83
N ARG A 5 -9.54 34.76 6.42
CA ARG A 5 -8.30 34.00 6.43
C ARG A 5 -7.35 34.74 5.49
N LEU A 6 -6.47 35.57 6.06
CA LEU A 6 -5.37 36.21 5.37
C LEU A 6 -4.65 35.14 4.54
N ARG A 7 -4.94 35.13 3.24
CA ARG A 7 -4.39 34.15 2.31
C ARG A 7 -2.91 34.49 2.22
N LYS A 8 -2.08 33.74 2.95
CA LYS A 8 -0.62 33.85 2.87
C LYS A 8 -0.22 33.67 1.40
N TYR A 9 0.03 34.79 0.72
CA TYR A 9 0.50 34.79 -0.65
C TYR A 9 2.00 34.54 -0.61
N ARG A 10 2.45 33.57 -1.39
CA ARG A 10 3.87 33.26 -1.56
C ARG A 10 4.20 33.53 -3.01
N GLY A 11 5.28 34.27 -3.22
CA GLY A 11 5.75 34.66 -4.55
C GLY A 11 6.09 33.44 -5.43
N PRO A 12 6.18 33.64 -6.75
CA PRO A 12 6.46 32.56 -7.70
C PRO A 12 7.77 31.82 -7.38
N GLU A 13 8.77 32.53 -6.87
CA GLU A 13 10.06 31.97 -6.46
C GLU A 13 9.94 30.96 -5.31
N THR A 14 9.05 31.22 -4.35
CA THR A 14 8.78 30.26 -3.27
C THR A 14 8.13 29.01 -3.82
N TRP A 15 7.22 29.15 -4.79
CA TRP A 15 6.55 28.02 -5.41
C TRP A 15 7.49 27.17 -6.28
N ALA A 16 8.51 27.78 -6.90
CA ALA A 16 9.57 27.05 -7.59
C ALA A 16 10.35 26.15 -6.61
N ARG A 17 10.79 26.69 -5.47
CA ARG A 17 11.50 25.91 -4.44
C ARG A 17 10.62 24.81 -3.81
N VAL A 18 9.33 25.10 -3.62
CA VAL A 18 8.33 24.12 -3.17
C VAL A 18 8.18 22.99 -4.18
N ARG A 19 8.14 23.30 -5.48
CA ARG A 19 8.09 22.31 -6.56
C ARG A 19 9.32 21.42 -6.52
N GLU A 20 10.52 22.01 -6.47
CA GLU A 20 11.77 21.25 -6.41
C GLU A 20 11.81 20.28 -5.23
N ALA A 21 11.46 20.73 -4.02
CA ALA A 21 11.40 19.89 -2.83
C ALA A 21 10.36 18.75 -2.96
N TYR A 22 9.20 19.05 -3.53
CA TYR A 22 8.13 18.07 -3.74
C TYR A 22 8.51 17.01 -4.77
N ILE A 23 9.16 17.43 -5.87
CA ILE A 23 9.65 16.54 -6.94
C ILE A 23 10.83 15.69 -6.44
N ALA A 24 11.71 16.25 -5.62
CA ALA A 24 12.81 15.53 -4.97
C ALA A 24 12.33 14.39 -4.03
N GLY A 25 11.02 14.28 -3.79
CA GLY A 25 10.41 13.18 -3.05
C GLY A 25 10.02 13.54 -1.62
N GLU A 26 10.25 14.77 -1.16
CA GLU A 26 9.82 15.21 0.16
C GLU A 26 8.28 15.16 0.27
N SER A 27 7.77 14.75 1.44
CA SER A 27 6.33 14.60 1.63
C SER A 27 5.59 15.96 1.61
N ALA A 28 4.40 15.99 1.01
CA ALA A 28 3.54 17.18 0.98
C ALA A 28 3.38 17.91 2.34
N PRO A 29 3.14 17.22 3.48
CA PRO A 29 3.05 17.89 4.78
C PRO A 29 4.39 18.47 5.27
N SER A 30 5.53 17.86 4.93
CA SER A 30 6.84 18.39 5.29
C SER A 30 7.16 19.67 4.51
N VAL A 31 6.97 19.63 3.19
CA VAL A 31 7.12 20.80 2.31
C VAL A 31 6.18 21.93 2.72
N ALA A 32 4.92 21.61 3.06
CA ALA A 32 3.95 22.59 3.52
C ALA A 32 4.39 23.33 4.80
N ARG A 33 4.97 22.62 5.77
CA ARG A 33 5.51 23.22 6.99
C ARG A 33 6.76 24.05 6.70
N ARG A 34 7.69 23.52 5.90
CA ARG A 34 8.99 24.15 5.60
C ARG A 34 8.85 25.49 4.89
N PHE A 35 7.90 25.60 3.96
CA PHE A 35 7.66 26.81 3.17
C PHE A 35 6.46 27.63 3.65
N ASP A 36 5.84 27.23 4.77
CA ASP A 36 4.65 27.85 5.35
C ASP A 36 3.53 28.06 4.30
N VAL A 37 3.28 27.02 3.51
CA VAL A 37 2.23 26.97 2.50
C VAL A 37 1.10 26.04 2.94
N GLY A 38 -0.14 26.41 2.62
CA GLY A 38 -1.29 25.55 2.93
C GLY A 38 -1.25 24.24 2.14
N LEU A 39 -1.36 23.11 2.84
CA LEU A 39 -1.33 21.76 2.25
C LEU A 39 -2.36 21.59 1.12
N SER A 40 -3.57 22.10 1.31
CA SER A 40 -4.63 22.03 0.30
C SER A 40 -4.31 22.84 -0.95
N ASN A 41 -3.59 23.96 -0.80
CA ASN A 41 -3.14 24.78 -1.93
C ASN A 41 -1.99 24.11 -2.69
N LEU A 42 -1.05 23.51 -1.95
CA LEU A 42 0.03 22.70 -2.51
C LEU A 42 -0.51 21.53 -3.35
N ARG A 43 -1.47 20.76 -2.81
CA ARG A 43 -2.10 19.63 -3.53
C ARG A 43 -2.86 20.08 -4.77
N ARG A 44 -3.64 21.16 -4.67
CA ARG A 44 -4.39 21.72 -5.82
C ARG A 44 -3.44 22.16 -6.92
N ARG A 45 -2.35 22.85 -6.56
CA ARG A 45 -1.34 23.31 -7.50
C ARG A 45 -0.55 22.17 -8.12
N ALA A 46 -0.16 21.18 -7.32
CA ALA A 46 0.50 19.97 -7.81
C ALA A 46 -0.38 19.16 -8.79
N MET A 47 -1.71 19.13 -8.59
CA MET A 47 -2.63 18.51 -9.53
C MET A 47 -2.77 19.31 -10.83
N ALA A 48 -2.97 20.63 -10.73
CA ALA A 48 -3.15 21.52 -11.88
C ALA A 48 -1.89 21.62 -12.76
N GLU A 49 -0.72 21.74 -12.13
CA GLU A 49 0.58 21.84 -12.81
C GLU A 49 1.23 20.46 -13.06
N GLY A 50 0.58 19.38 -12.63
CA GLY A 50 1.01 18.02 -12.95
C GLY A 50 2.26 17.53 -12.22
N TRP A 51 2.57 18.07 -11.04
CA TRP A 51 3.72 17.66 -10.22
C TRP A 51 3.52 16.32 -9.49
N THR A 52 2.47 15.56 -9.82
CA THR A 52 2.19 14.28 -9.19
C THR A 52 3.26 13.25 -9.58
N ARG A 53 3.67 12.42 -8.61
CA ARG A 53 4.69 11.37 -8.82
C ARG A 53 4.39 10.48 -10.03
N SER A 54 3.12 10.17 -10.28
CA SER A 54 2.69 9.41 -11.46
C SER A 54 2.99 10.13 -12.77
N ARG A 55 2.71 11.43 -12.86
CA ARG A 55 2.88 12.22 -14.08
C ARG A 55 4.34 12.57 -14.35
N ILE A 56 5.13 12.75 -13.30
CA ILE A 56 6.59 12.90 -13.41
C ILE A 56 7.24 11.59 -13.86
N ALA A 57 6.75 10.44 -13.36
CA ALA A 57 7.20 9.13 -13.82
C ALA A 57 6.82 8.88 -15.29
N GLU A 58 5.62 9.28 -15.72
CA GLU A 58 5.22 9.26 -17.13
C GLU A 58 6.11 10.15 -18.00
N GLN A 59 6.52 11.33 -17.51
CA GLN A 59 7.32 12.28 -18.28
C GLN A 59 8.81 11.95 -18.34
N LEU A 60 9.35 11.24 -17.35
CA LEU A 60 10.75 10.82 -17.32
C LEU A 60 11.01 9.48 -18.03
N ASP A 61 9.99 8.85 -18.62
CA ASP A 61 10.00 7.46 -19.11
C ASP A 61 10.59 6.45 -18.10
N LEU A 62 10.63 6.86 -16.83
CA LEU A 62 10.92 6.02 -15.70
C LEU A 62 9.60 5.33 -15.40
N ARG A 63 9.32 4.22 -16.09
CA ARG A 63 8.32 3.27 -15.60
C ARG A 63 8.59 3.12 -14.10
N PRO A 64 7.63 3.43 -13.23
CA PRO A 64 7.85 3.26 -11.82
C PRO A 64 8.08 1.78 -11.58
N VAL A 65 9.35 1.40 -11.39
CA VAL A 65 9.70 0.11 -10.81
C VAL A 65 9.15 0.19 -9.40
N ARG A 66 7.95 -0.36 -9.23
CA ARG A 66 7.28 -0.54 -7.95
C ARG A 66 8.13 -1.53 -7.14
N GLY A 67 9.18 -1.02 -6.49
CA GLY A 67 10.03 -1.76 -5.57
C GLY A 67 9.79 -1.26 -4.16
N GLY A 68 9.05 -2.04 -3.37
CA GLY A 68 8.74 -1.72 -1.97
C GLY A 68 7.83 -2.73 -1.27
N ALA A 69 7.23 -3.63 -2.05
CA ALA A 69 6.96 -5.00 -1.67
C ALA A 69 7.42 -5.79 -2.89
N ASP A 70 8.19 -6.85 -2.74
CA ASP A 70 8.39 -7.80 -3.83
C ASP A 70 6.99 -8.16 -4.35
N PRO A 71 6.55 -7.68 -5.52
CA PRO A 71 5.39 -8.27 -6.12
C PRO A 71 5.95 -9.56 -6.67
N ALA A 72 5.93 -10.62 -5.87
CA ALA A 72 5.81 -11.95 -6.44
C ALA A 72 4.79 -11.79 -7.57
N PRO A 73 5.16 -12.05 -8.83
CA PRO A 73 4.22 -11.89 -9.90
C PRO A 73 3.11 -12.87 -9.58
N VAL A 74 2.01 -12.37 -9.03
CA VAL A 74 0.70 -12.95 -9.28
C VAL A 74 0.49 -12.64 -10.75
N ALA A 75 1.23 -13.37 -11.59
CA ALA A 75 0.79 -13.68 -12.92
C ALA A 75 -0.57 -14.31 -12.65
N ILE A 76 -1.63 -13.59 -13.03
CA ILE A 76 -2.94 -14.20 -13.12
C ILE A 76 -2.75 -15.24 -14.22
N ALA A 77 -2.48 -16.47 -13.79
CA ALA A 77 -2.29 -17.57 -14.69
C ALA A 77 -3.58 -17.67 -15.52
N PRO A 78 -3.49 -17.91 -16.84
CA PRO A 78 -4.66 -18.22 -17.65
C PRO A 78 -5.47 -19.31 -16.93
N LEU A 79 -6.81 -19.24 -16.97
CA LEU A 79 -7.66 -20.22 -16.29
C LEU A 79 -7.29 -21.67 -16.69
N ALA A 80 -6.92 -21.88 -17.96
CA ALA A 80 -6.41 -23.16 -18.47
C ALA A 80 -5.12 -23.65 -17.77
N VAL A 81 -4.26 -22.74 -17.32
CA VAL A 81 -3.07 -23.09 -16.51
C VAL A 81 -3.49 -23.48 -15.10
N LEU A 82 -4.48 -22.81 -14.50
CA LEU A 82 -5.01 -23.20 -13.18
C LEU A 82 -5.67 -24.58 -13.20
N GLU A 83 -6.38 -24.92 -14.28
CA GLU A 83 -7.01 -26.25 -14.48
C GLU A 83 -6.00 -27.39 -14.64
N THR A 84 -4.77 -27.08 -15.06
CA THR A 84 -3.70 -28.07 -15.26
C THR A 84 -2.76 -28.18 -14.07
N LEU A 85 -2.88 -27.30 -13.08
CA LEU A 85 -2.13 -27.44 -11.83
C LEU A 85 -2.62 -28.69 -11.10
N PRO A 86 -1.69 -29.49 -10.54
CA PRO A 86 -2.09 -30.56 -9.64
C PRO A 86 -2.88 -29.93 -8.50
N GLU A 87 -4.11 -30.41 -8.32
CA GLU A 87 -4.98 -29.93 -7.24
C GLU A 87 -4.20 -30.10 -5.94
N PRO A 88 -4.00 -29.02 -5.16
CA PRO A 88 -3.22 -29.11 -3.95
C PRO A 88 -3.83 -30.21 -3.08
N PRO A 89 -3.02 -31.13 -2.53
CA PRO A 89 -3.54 -32.22 -1.73
C PRO A 89 -4.40 -31.60 -0.62
N TRP A 90 -5.67 -32.04 -0.54
CA TRP A 90 -6.58 -31.54 0.48
C TRP A 90 -5.90 -31.69 1.85
N VAL A 91 -5.76 -30.57 2.56
CA VAL A 91 -5.19 -30.56 3.91
C VAL A 91 -6.33 -30.39 4.88
N ASP A 92 -6.40 -31.29 5.85
CA ASP A 92 -7.33 -31.16 6.96
C ASP A 92 -7.22 -29.76 7.60
N PRO A 93 -8.33 -29.01 7.72
CA PRO A 93 -8.31 -27.64 8.21
C PRO A 93 -7.66 -27.48 9.59
N GLU A 94 -7.91 -28.39 10.53
CA GLU A 94 -7.31 -28.32 11.87
C GLU A 94 -5.79 -28.52 11.78
N LEU A 95 -5.35 -29.46 10.95
CA LEU A 95 -3.94 -29.69 10.71
C LEU A 95 -3.25 -28.48 10.03
N ALA A 96 -3.94 -27.82 9.09
CA ALA A 96 -3.45 -26.62 8.43
C ALA A 96 -3.29 -25.46 9.42
N ILE A 97 -4.29 -25.22 10.29
CA ILE A 97 -4.24 -24.21 11.34
C ILE A 97 -3.09 -24.50 12.32
N GLY A 98 -2.95 -25.75 12.77
CA GLY A 98 -1.86 -26.15 13.67
C GLY A 98 -0.46 -25.99 13.07
N ARG A 99 -0.30 -26.15 11.75
CA ARG A 99 0.96 -25.85 11.03
C ARG A 99 1.19 -24.35 10.91
N ALA A 100 0.16 -23.59 10.60
CA ALA A 100 0.24 -22.13 10.48
C ALA A 100 0.61 -21.47 11.82
N LEU A 101 0.00 -21.90 12.93
CA LEU A 101 0.32 -21.37 14.26
C LEU A 101 1.78 -21.62 14.65
N ARG A 102 2.31 -22.83 14.45
CA ARG A 102 3.74 -23.11 14.66
C ARG A 102 4.64 -22.20 13.83
N ARG A 103 4.25 -21.91 12.59
CA ARG A 103 4.99 -20.99 11.72
C ARG A 103 4.93 -19.55 12.21
N VAL A 104 3.78 -19.09 12.73
CA VAL A 104 3.65 -17.80 13.39
C VAL A 104 4.59 -17.70 14.58
N THR A 105 4.64 -18.72 15.45
CA THR A 105 5.53 -18.73 16.62
C THR A 105 7.00 -18.62 16.22
N TRP A 106 7.41 -19.37 15.19
CA TRP A 106 8.76 -19.29 14.64
C TRP A 106 9.09 -17.91 14.04
N LEU A 107 8.15 -17.29 13.32
CA LEU A 107 8.36 -15.93 12.77
C LEU A 107 8.51 -14.89 13.89
N VAL A 108 7.82 -15.06 15.01
CA VAL A 108 7.96 -14.18 16.18
C VAL A 108 9.35 -14.33 16.82
N SER A 109 9.87 -15.56 16.97
CA SER A 109 11.20 -15.76 17.55
C SER A 109 12.32 -15.16 16.70
N GLU A 110 12.11 -15.08 15.38
CA GLU A 110 13.04 -14.45 14.42
C GLU A 110 12.88 -12.91 14.33
N GLY A 111 12.02 -12.29 15.15
CA GLY A 111 11.75 -10.85 15.11
C GLY A 111 10.94 -10.38 13.89
N ARG A 112 10.38 -11.31 13.10
CA ARG A 112 9.62 -11.04 11.87
C ARG A 112 8.13 -10.79 12.17
N ALA A 113 7.86 -9.83 13.06
CA ALA A 113 6.53 -9.59 13.61
C ALA A 113 5.47 -9.21 12.55
N ALA A 114 5.86 -8.50 11.48
CA ALA A 114 4.94 -8.12 10.41
C ALA A 114 4.40 -9.34 9.64
N GLU A 115 5.27 -10.31 9.35
CA GLU A 115 4.91 -11.53 8.63
C GLU A 115 4.13 -12.49 9.51
N ALA A 116 4.51 -12.62 10.79
CA ALA A 116 3.73 -13.35 11.77
C ALA A 116 2.29 -12.85 11.87
N ARG A 117 2.11 -11.51 11.89
CA ARG A 117 0.80 -10.87 11.94
C ARG A 117 -0.01 -11.09 10.66
N ALA A 118 0.62 -11.01 9.49
CA ALA A 118 -0.04 -11.27 8.22
C ALA A 118 -0.55 -12.72 8.15
N LEU A 119 0.28 -13.69 8.56
CA LEU A 119 -0.09 -15.10 8.59
C LEU A 119 -1.22 -15.38 9.59
N ALA A 120 -1.16 -14.83 10.80
CA ALA A 120 -2.23 -14.97 11.79
C ALA A 120 -3.58 -14.43 11.27
N LYS A 121 -3.56 -13.30 10.55
CA LYS A 121 -4.77 -12.74 9.93
C LYS A 121 -5.34 -13.61 8.81
N ALA A 122 -4.48 -14.29 8.04
CA ALA A 122 -4.94 -15.24 7.03
C ALA A 122 -5.62 -16.46 7.68
N VAL A 123 -5.08 -16.97 8.79
CA VAL A 123 -5.67 -18.10 9.53
C VAL A 123 -7.05 -17.73 10.08
N GLU A 124 -7.19 -16.56 10.72
CA GLU A 124 -8.48 -16.07 11.24
C GLU A 124 -9.54 -15.94 10.13
N ALA A 125 -9.13 -15.50 8.92
CA ALA A 125 -10.02 -15.42 7.77
C ALA A 125 -10.46 -16.81 7.29
N LEU A 126 -9.55 -17.79 7.25
CA LEU A 126 -9.86 -19.18 6.89
C LEU A 126 -10.83 -19.82 7.88
N GLU A 127 -10.60 -19.66 9.18
CA GLU A 127 -11.50 -20.16 10.23
C GLU A 127 -12.90 -19.56 10.08
N ARG A 128 -13.00 -18.26 9.79
CA ARG A 128 -14.30 -17.59 9.59
C ARG A 128 -15.04 -18.10 8.35
N MET A 129 -14.33 -18.37 7.25
CA MET A 129 -14.92 -18.94 6.03
C MET A 129 -15.41 -20.36 6.29
N TRP A 130 -14.60 -21.19 6.95
CA TRP A 130 -14.93 -22.58 7.22
C TRP A 130 -16.08 -22.74 8.22
N ALA A 131 -16.11 -21.89 9.26
CA ALA A 131 -17.23 -21.83 10.20
C ALA A 131 -18.54 -21.41 9.50
N GLY A 132 -18.48 -20.49 8.54
CA GLY A 132 -19.64 -20.08 7.74
C GLY A 132 -20.12 -21.16 6.76
N GLU A 133 -19.21 -21.95 6.20
CA GLU A 133 -19.52 -23.05 5.28
C GLU A 133 -20.19 -24.22 6.02
N THR A 134 -19.67 -24.58 7.20
CA THR A 134 -20.21 -25.63 8.07
C THR A 134 -21.64 -25.33 8.56
N LEU A 135 -21.99 -24.05 8.69
CA LEU A 135 -23.34 -23.60 9.07
C LEU A 135 -24.35 -23.64 7.91
N ARG A 136 -23.91 -23.70 6.65
CA ARG A 136 -24.80 -23.81 5.47
C ARG A 136 -25.13 -25.25 5.09
N THR A 137 -24.37 -26.22 5.58
CA THR A 137 -24.54 -27.64 5.27
C THR A 137 -25.34 -28.42 6.32
N ARG A 138 -25.86 -27.73 7.35
CA ARG A 138 -26.81 -28.27 8.34
C ARG A 138 -28.19 -27.66 8.13
#